data_AF-A0A1V5BWR6-F1
#
_entry.id   AF-A0A1V5BWR6-F1
#
_cell.length_a   1.000
_cell.length_b   1.000
_cell.length_c   1.000
_cell.angle_alpha   90.00
_cell.angle_beta   90.00
_cell.angle_gamma   90.00
#
_symmetry.space_group_name_H-M   'P 1'
#
loop_
_entity.id
_entity.type
_entity.pdbx_description
1 polymer ?
#
loop_
_entity_poly.entity_id
_entity_poly.type
_entity_poly.pdbx_seq_one_letter_code
_entity_poly.pdbx_strand_id
1 'polypeptide(L)'
;MNAAELILVMLIAVAALVTIARHLRIIYPIFLLIGGLALGLVPHLPRVEIDPDVIFLIVLPPLLYIAGFFTTPRSLRTNLGTISSLAVALVITTAVAVAVVARALIPGITWPLAFVLGAIVAPPDAIAATAIASRLTVPRRILAILEGESLLNDATALTIYSIALATAMGGQFSGTTAVITFAGALLGGGAIGAVVGWLIVQIRMRLNDTPVEITISLLTPYAAYLSANRLGVSGVIATVVAGLYLGQYSSRIMSADARLTGRAVWDILTFLLNGFVFIVMGLEVPVLLGSVASSLAIRLVGIGLVVCLVLVLVRALFIAGTVFAPWLIRRGQNMRSLFVSWLVLSWAGMRGVVSLAAALALPVAMPGSFHGREALLIVTLTVIVFTLLAQGLTLPRLIRHLRVGADVETHDDETRARQRLVEAATKRLDQLYPVWPQHQPLLDQLREMYRHRSEHVDHQSRQASATSEDRDLIEHREIRRTVIGSEREALVRLHLEGEISDEVLRNLERELDLEEQRMDA
;
A
#
# COMPACT_ATOMS: atom_id res chain seq x y z
N MET A 1 14.75 -27.37 15.32
CA MET A 1 14.45 -26.01 15.80
C MET A 1 12.95 -25.90 15.92
N ASN A 2 12.47 -25.36 17.04
CA ASN A 2 11.04 -25.08 17.18
C ASN A 2 10.65 -23.95 16.20
N ALA A 3 9.40 -23.92 15.73
CA ALA A 3 8.93 -22.90 14.78
C ALA A 3 9.21 -21.46 15.26
N ALA A 4 9.12 -21.23 16.57
CA ALA A 4 9.44 -19.94 17.19
C ALA A 4 10.93 -19.55 17.07
N GLU A 5 11.85 -20.51 17.26
CA GLU A 5 13.30 -20.27 17.11
C GLU A 5 13.63 -19.90 15.67
N LEU A 6 12.97 -20.55 14.71
CA LEU A 6 13.18 -20.30 13.29
C LEU A 6 12.66 -18.91 12.88
N ILE A 7 11.48 -18.52 13.37
CA ILE A 7 10.95 -17.16 13.16
C ILE A 7 11.91 -16.12 13.77
N LEU A 8 12.42 -16.36 14.97
CA LEU A 8 13.38 -15.45 15.60
C LEU A 8 14.67 -15.30 14.78
N VAL A 9 15.25 -16.42 14.35
CA VAL A 9 16.45 -16.40 13.48
C VAL A 9 16.18 -15.67 12.17
N MET A 10 14.99 -15.85 11.60
CA MET A 10 14.60 -15.16 10.38
C MET A 10 14.42 -13.65 10.59
N LEU A 11 13.82 -13.21 11.71
CA LEU A 11 13.73 -11.79 12.06
C LEU A 11 15.11 -11.16 12.28
N ILE A 12 16.02 -11.89 12.93
CA ILE A 12 17.43 -11.46 13.08
C ILE A 12 18.11 -11.35 11.72
N ALA A 13 17.92 -12.33 10.83
CA ALA A 13 18.45 -12.31 9.47
C ALA A 13 17.91 -11.13 8.67
N VAL A 14 16.61 -10.83 8.76
CA VAL A 14 15.98 -9.65 8.14
C VAL A 14 16.63 -8.36 8.65
N ALA A 15 16.79 -8.21 9.96
CA ALA A 15 17.41 -7.01 10.55
C ALA A 15 18.86 -6.84 10.11
N ALA A 16 19.65 -7.92 10.10
CA ALA A 16 21.04 -7.91 9.63
C ALA A 16 21.15 -7.57 8.14
N LEU A 17 20.42 -8.28 7.28
CA LEU A 17 20.42 -8.06 5.83
C LEU A 17 19.95 -6.65 5.47
N VAL A 18 18.94 -6.12 6.15
CA VAL A 18 18.48 -4.74 5.91
C VAL A 18 19.55 -3.72 6.31
N THR A 19 20.24 -3.94 7.42
CA THR A 19 21.33 -3.05 7.86
C THR A 19 22.42 -2.98 6.81
N ILE A 20 22.77 -4.14 6.24
CA ILE A 20 23.71 -4.25 5.12
C ILE A 20 23.15 -3.57 3.86
N ALA A 21 21.88 -3.80 3.53
CA ALA A 21 21.22 -3.20 2.35
C ALA A 21 21.25 -1.67 2.40
N ARG A 22 20.99 -1.07 3.58
CA ARG A 22 21.07 0.38 3.79
C ARG A 22 22.49 0.89 3.57
N HIS A 23 23.50 0.17 4.07
CA HIS A 23 24.89 0.53 3.87
C HIS A 23 25.29 0.48 2.38
N LEU A 24 24.84 -0.54 1.66
CA LEU A 24 25.07 -0.71 0.22
C LEU A 24 24.17 0.17 -0.67
N ARG A 25 23.24 0.94 -0.08
CA ARG A 25 22.22 1.75 -0.79
C ARG A 25 21.38 0.93 -1.78
N ILE A 26 21.15 -0.35 -1.49
CA ILE A 26 20.28 -1.24 -2.25
C ILE A 26 18.88 -1.23 -1.66
N ILE A 27 17.87 -1.35 -2.51
CA ILE A 27 16.46 -1.42 -2.10
C ILE A 27 16.24 -2.72 -1.30
N TYR A 28 15.77 -2.59 -0.06
CA TYR A 28 15.79 -3.71 0.89
C TYR A 28 14.99 -4.96 0.46
N PRO A 29 13.82 -4.91 -0.20
CA PRO A 29 13.12 -6.10 -0.70
C PRO A 29 13.98 -6.96 -1.61
N ILE A 30 14.69 -6.32 -2.55
CA ILE A 30 15.56 -6.98 -3.52
C ILE A 30 16.73 -7.65 -2.79
N PHE A 31 17.33 -6.94 -1.83
CA PHE A 31 18.44 -7.47 -1.07
C PHE A 31 18.02 -8.65 -0.17
N LEU A 32 16.84 -8.57 0.45
CA LEU A 32 16.28 -9.66 1.26
C LEU A 32 15.95 -10.90 0.44
N LEU A 33 15.42 -10.72 -0.77
CA LEU A 33 15.17 -11.83 -1.70
C LEU A 33 16.49 -12.52 -2.11
N ILE A 34 17.51 -11.76 -2.49
CA ILE A 34 18.84 -12.29 -2.84
C ILE A 34 19.49 -12.96 -1.62
N GLY A 35 19.38 -12.34 -0.44
CA GLY A 35 19.87 -12.90 0.82
C GLY A 35 19.17 -14.21 1.17
N GLY A 36 17.85 -14.29 1.04
CA GLY A 36 17.08 -15.52 1.21
C GLY A 36 17.47 -16.60 0.22
N LEU A 37 17.70 -16.24 -1.06
CA LEU A 37 18.18 -17.17 -2.09
C LEU A 37 19.57 -17.73 -1.72
N ALA A 38 20.49 -16.86 -1.30
CA ALA A 38 21.84 -17.26 -0.89
C ALA A 38 21.79 -18.16 0.36
N LEU A 39 20.94 -17.84 1.34
CA LEU A 39 20.72 -18.67 2.51
C LEU A 39 20.11 -20.02 2.12
N GLY A 40 19.12 -20.05 1.22
CA GLY A 40 18.46 -21.29 0.79
C GLY A 40 19.38 -22.27 0.04
N LEU A 41 20.53 -21.79 -0.47
CA LEU A 41 21.56 -22.64 -1.07
C LEU A 41 22.49 -23.29 -0.04
N VAL A 42 22.49 -22.83 1.22
CA VAL A 42 23.34 -23.39 2.27
C VAL A 42 22.80 -24.77 2.68
N PRO A 43 23.60 -25.85 2.51
CA PRO A 43 23.15 -27.19 2.85
C PRO A 43 22.94 -27.33 4.36
N HIS A 44 21.93 -28.10 4.77
CA HIS A 44 21.53 -28.40 6.17
C HIS A 44 20.75 -27.31 6.92
N LEU A 45 20.32 -26.23 6.26
CA LEU A 45 19.32 -25.35 6.88
C LEU A 45 17.98 -26.08 7.07
N PRO A 46 17.29 -25.88 8.20
CA PRO A 46 15.96 -26.44 8.41
C PRO A 46 15.00 -25.94 7.34
N ARG A 47 14.17 -26.83 6.79
CA ARG A 47 13.12 -26.43 5.84
C ARG A 47 12.08 -25.58 6.57
N VAL A 48 11.83 -24.40 6.02
CA VAL A 48 10.79 -23.50 6.50
C VAL A 48 9.51 -23.84 5.74
N GLU A 49 8.71 -24.76 6.29
CA GLU A 49 7.36 -24.99 5.79
C GLU A 49 6.43 -24.00 6.49
N ILE A 50 6.06 -22.93 5.78
CA ILE A 50 5.08 -21.97 6.28
C ILE A 50 3.71 -22.39 5.79
N ASP A 51 2.80 -22.60 6.73
CA ASP A 51 1.40 -22.80 6.42
C ASP A 51 0.86 -21.57 5.68
N PRO A 52 0.32 -21.71 4.45
CA PRO A 52 -0.21 -20.60 3.68
C PRO A 52 -1.23 -19.76 4.44
N ASP A 53 -2.03 -20.38 5.31
CA ASP A 53 -3.05 -19.71 6.11
C ASP A 53 -2.44 -18.67 7.07
N VAL A 54 -1.21 -18.93 7.53
CA VAL A 54 -0.45 -17.99 8.37
C VAL A 54 -0.08 -16.75 7.57
N ILE A 55 0.29 -16.89 6.29
CA ILE A 55 0.61 -15.73 5.43
C ILE A 55 -0.67 -14.94 5.14
N PHE A 56 -1.77 -15.61 4.81
CA PHE A 56 -3.06 -14.95 4.57
C PHE A 56 -3.62 -14.24 5.78
N LEU A 57 -3.38 -14.76 6.98
CA LEU A 57 -3.91 -14.17 8.20
C LEU A 57 -2.97 -13.10 8.76
N ILE A 58 -1.67 -13.36 8.86
CA ILE A 58 -0.71 -12.48 9.56
C ILE A 58 -0.19 -11.37 8.66
N VAL A 59 0.06 -11.65 7.39
CA VAL A 59 0.78 -10.71 6.50
C VAL A 59 -0.21 -9.85 5.71
N LEU A 60 -1.17 -10.49 5.05
CA LEU A 60 -2.03 -9.83 4.08
C LEU A 60 -2.94 -8.75 4.70
N PRO A 61 -3.65 -8.98 5.81
CA PRO A 61 -4.62 -8.01 6.33
C PRO A 61 -3.97 -6.71 6.80
N PRO A 62 -2.86 -6.71 7.57
CA PRO A 62 -2.17 -5.46 7.92
C PRO A 62 -1.71 -4.64 6.70
N LEU A 63 -1.13 -5.29 5.69
CA LEU A 63 -0.64 -4.62 4.48
C LEU A 63 -1.76 -3.98 3.66
N LEU A 64 -2.89 -4.68 3.52
CA LEU A 64 -4.07 -4.15 2.82
C LEU A 64 -4.75 -3.02 3.59
N TYR A 65 -4.85 -3.17 4.92
CA TYR A 65 -5.46 -2.16 5.78
C TYR A 65 -4.66 -0.86 5.74
N ILE A 66 -3.33 -0.93 5.87
CA ILE A 66 -2.50 0.28 5.88
C ILE A 66 -2.51 0.99 4.53
N ALA A 67 -2.52 0.23 3.42
CA ALA A 67 -2.69 0.79 2.09
C ALA A 67 -4.05 1.50 1.96
N GLY A 68 -5.14 0.87 2.43
CA GLY A 68 -6.46 1.48 2.45
C GLY A 68 -6.54 2.72 3.35
N PHE A 69 -5.91 2.69 4.52
CA PHE A 69 -5.90 3.78 5.50
C PHE A 69 -5.23 5.04 4.97
N PHE A 70 -4.12 4.90 4.24
CA PHE A 70 -3.45 6.04 3.60
C PHE A 70 -4.06 6.44 2.26
N THR A 71 -5.00 5.68 1.73
CA THR A 71 -5.71 6.06 0.51
C THR A 71 -6.92 6.92 0.85
N THR A 72 -7.15 7.95 0.05
CA THR A 72 -8.25 8.87 0.28
C THR A 72 -9.39 8.66 -0.71
N PRO A 73 -10.65 8.81 -0.26
CA PRO A 73 -11.79 8.63 -1.14
C PRO A 73 -11.86 9.69 -2.23
N ARG A 74 -11.34 10.89 -1.97
CA ARG A 74 -11.35 11.98 -2.94
C ARG A 74 -10.48 11.64 -4.15
N SER A 75 -9.22 11.25 -3.91
CA SER A 75 -8.29 10.87 -4.98
C SER A 75 -8.80 9.66 -5.78
N LEU A 76 -9.41 8.68 -5.08
CA LEU A 76 -10.10 7.55 -5.70
C LEU A 76 -11.26 7.98 -6.59
N ARG A 77 -12.14 8.89 -6.11
CA ARG A 77 -13.30 9.37 -6.88
C ARG A 77 -12.88 10.13 -8.13
N THR A 78 -11.87 11.00 -8.04
CA THR A 78 -11.37 11.79 -9.18
C THR A 78 -10.80 10.91 -10.28
N ASN A 79 -10.17 9.77 -9.93
CA ASN A 79 -9.57 8.85 -10.88
C ASN A 79 -10.31 7.51 -10.99
N LEU A 80 -11.58 7.43 -10.55
CA LEU A 80 -12.28 6.17 -10.37
C LEU A 80 -12.36 5.35 -11.66
N GLY A 81 -12.56 5.99 -12.80
CA GLY A 81 -12.57 5.31 -14.11
C GLY A 81 -11.23 4.66 -14.45
N THR A 82 -10.12 5.39 -14.31
CA THR A 82 -8.78 4.85 -14.54
C THR A 82 -8.45 3.77 -13.52
N ILE A 83 -8.63 4.03 -12.23
CA ILE A 83 -8.32 3.08 -11.15
C ILE A 83 -9.17 1.82 -11.30
N SER A 84 -10.48 1.91 -11.56
CA SER A 84 -11.33 0.73 -11.77
C SER A 84 -10.93 -0.08 -13.01
N SER A 85 -10.56 0.58 -14.11
CA SER A 85 -10.06 -0.12 -15.30
C SER A 85 -8.75 -0.87 -15.04
N LEU A 86 -7.82 -0.28 -14.28
CA LEU A 86 -6.58 -0.96 -13.88
C LEU A 86 -6.86 -2.05 -12.82
N ALA A 87 -7.74 -1.77 -11.86
CA ALA A 87 -8.13 -2.62 -10.74
C ALA A 87 -8.81 -3.94 -11.14
N VAL A 88 -9.58 -3.88 -12.23
CA VAL A 88 -10.50 -4.96 -12.62
C VAL A 88 -10.21 -5.42 -14.05
N ALA A 89 -10.33 -4.53 -15.03
CA ALA A 89 -10.22 -4.92 -16.43
C ALA A 89 -8.80 -5.35 -16.81
N LEU A 90 -7.76 -4.65 -16.34
CA LEU A 90 -6.37 -5.06 -16.56
C LEU A 90 -6.08 -6.39 -15.84
N VAL A 91 -6.53 -6.60 -14.60
CA VAL A 91 -6.35 -7.88 -13.88
C VAL A 91 -7.00 -9.04 -14.61
N ILE A 92 -8.26 -8.89 -15.04
CA ILE A 92 -8.97 -9.92 -15.81
C ILE A 92 -8.23 -10.21 -17.13
N THR A 93 -7.87 -9.15 -17.87
CA THR A 93 -7.17 -9.29 -19.15
C THR A 93 -5.82 -9.99 -18.97
N THR A 94 -5.09 -9.63 -17.92
CA THR A 94 -3.80 -10.23 -17.58
C THR A 94 -3.96 -11.70 -17.18
N ALA A 95 -4.95 -12.00 -16.34
CA ALA A 95 -5.23 -13.38 -15.91
C ALA A 95 -5.60 -14.27 -17.11
N VAL A 96 -6.44 -13.77 -18.03
CA VAL A 96 -6.81 -14.49 -19.26
C VAL A 96 -5.59 -14.69 -20.16
N ALA A 97 -4.80 -13.64 -20.41
CA ALA A 97 -3.62 -13.73 -21.27
C ALA A 97 -2.60 -14.74 -20.73
N VAL A 98 -2.33 -14.71 -19.42
CA VAL A 98 -1.44 -15.67 -18.76
C VAL A 98 -2.03 -17.09 -18.79
N ALA A 99 -3.34 -17.25 -18.59
CA ALA A 99 -4.00 -18.55 -18.66
C ALA A 99 -3.87 -19.18 -20.06
N VAL A 100 -4.06 -18.40 -21.13
CA VAL A 100 -3.89 -18.87 -22.52
C VAL A 100 -2.44 -19.33 -22.75
N VAL A 101 -1.46 -18.53 -22.33
CA VAL A 101 -0.04 -18.85 -22.49
C VAL A 101 0.35 -20.08 -21.67
N ALA A 102 -0.12 -20.17 -20.43
CA ALA A 102 0.13 -21.32 -19.56
C ALA A 102 -0.47 -22.61 -20.13
N ARG A 103 -1.70 -22.55 -20.63
CA ARG A 103 -2.37 -23.69 -21.29
C ARG A 103 -1.64 -24.15 -22.55
N ALA A 104 -1.05 -23.23 -23.30
CA ALA A 104 -0.29 -23.56 -24.51
C ALA A 104 1.10 -24.16 -24.20
N LEU A 105 1.78 -23.68 -23.15
CA LEU A 105 3.18 -24.02 -22.89
C LEU A 105 3.38 -25.13 -21.85
N ILE A 106 2.44 -25.31 -20.92
CA ILE A 106 2.49 -26.33 -19.86
C ILE A 106 1.61 -27.52 -20.28
N PRO A 107 2.19 -28.67 -20.67
CA PRO A 107 1.42 -29.83 -21.09
C PRO A 107 0.62 -30.39 -19.93
N GLY A 108 -0.65 -30.73 -20.17
CA GLY A 108 -1.51 -31.37 -19.17
C GLY A 108 -2.15 -30.42 -18.14
N ILE A 109 -1.84 -29.11 -18.16
CA ILE A 109 -2.52 -28.16 -17.27
C ILE A 109 -3.98 -27.97 -17.70
N THR A 110 -4.94 -28.04 -16.78
CA THR A 110 -6.36 -27.78 -17.07
C THR A 110 -6.62 -26.27 -17.21
N TRP A 111 -7.71 -25.88 -17.89
CA TRP A 111 -8.11 -24.47 -17.97
C TRP A 111 -8.27 -23.81 -16.59
N PRO A 112 -8.95 -24.43 -15.61
CA PRO A 112 -9.04 -23.89 -14.26
C PRO A 112 -7.67 -23.62 -13.63
N LEU A 113 -6.71 -24.56 -13.73
CA LEU A 113 -5.36 -24.38 -13.21
C LEU A 113 -4.57 -23.27 -13.94
N ALA A 114 -4.78 -23.13 -15.24
CA ALA A 114 -4.18 -22.03 -16.00
C ALA A 114 -4.75 -20.66 -15.56
N PHE A 115 -6.06 -20.58 -15.28
CA PHE A 115 -6.69 -19.39 -14.70
C PHE A 115 -6.23 -19.11 -13.27
N VAL A 116 -5.99 -20.15 -12.46
CA VAL A 116 -5.37 -20.00 -11.14
C VAL A 116 -4.00 -19.34 -11.26
N LEU A 117 -3.12 -19.82 -12.16
CA LEU A 117 -1.82 -19.20 -12.41
C LEU A 117 -1.97 -17.75 -12.89
N GLY A 118 -2.90 -17.49 -13.81
CA GLY A 118 -3.19 -16.14 -14.29
C GLY A 118 -3.64 -15.20 -13.17
N ALA A 119 -4.51 -15.67 -12.28
CA ALA A 119 -5.01 -14.91 -11.14
C ALA A 119 -3.91 -14.60 -10.12
N ILE A 120 -3.04 -15.57 -9.83
CA ILE A 120 -1.91 -15.41 -8.90
C ILE A 120 -0.97 -14.27 -9.36
N VAL A 121 -0.68 -14.21 -10.66
CA VAL A 121 0.39 -13.36 -11.19
C VAL A 121 -0.15 -12.03 -11.78
N ALA A 122 -1.47 -11.91 -11.97
CA ALA A 122 -2.11 -10.71 -12.49
C ALA A 122 -1.95 -9.43 -11.63
N PRO A 123 -2.10 -9.45 -10.29
CA PRO A 123 -2.05 -8.24 -9.49
C PRO A 123 -0.60 -7.75 -9.31
N PRO A 124 -0.31 -6.46 -9.53
CA PRO A 124 0.98 -5.86 -9.24
C PRO A 124 1.05 -5.46 -7.77
N ASP A 125 2.23 -5.61 -7.19
CA ASP A 125 2.58 -5.11 -5.86
C ASP A 125 2.97 -3.63 -5.97
N ALA A 126 2.02 -2.75 -5.62
CA ALA A 126 2.31 -1.33 -5.59
C ALA A 126 3.19 -0.94 -4.41
N ILE A 127 3.27 -1.71 -3.33
CA ILE A 127 4.07 -1.35 -2.15
C ILE A 127 5.55 -1.30 -2.52
N ALA A 128 6.02 -2.31 -3.26
CA ALA A 128 7.38 -2.29 -3.81
C ALA A 128 7.59 -1.09 -4.76
N ALA A 129 6.60 -0.78 -5.60
CA ALA A 129 6.69 0.29 -6.59
C ALA A 129 6.69 1.68 -5.97
N THR A 130 5.81 1.93 -5.00
CA THR A 130 5.68 3.20 -4.28
C THR A 130 6.87 3.41 -3.34
N ALA A 131 7.43 2.35 -2.73
CA ALA A 131 8.65 2.46 -1.95
C ALA A 131 9.87 2.91 -2.79
N ILE A 132 9.90 2.57 -4.08
CA ILE A 132 10.92 3.06 -5.02
C ILE A 132 10.58 4.46 -5.51
N ALA A 133 9.33 4.68 -5.91
CA ALA A 133 8.88 5.94 -6.50
C ALA A 133 8.89 7.10 -5.49
N SER A 134 8.51 6.87 -4.23
CA SER A 134 8.52 7.88 -3.15
C SER A 134 9.91 8.39 -2.78
N ARG A 135 10.96 7.62 -3.06
CA ARG A 135 12.37 8.06 -2.87
C ARG A 135 12.86 8.94 -4.02
N LEU A 136 12.06 9.12 -5.06
CA LEU A 136 12.38 9.83 -6.28
C LEU A 136 11.32 10.92 -6.51
N THR A 137 11.68 11.97 -7.25
CA THR A 137 10.76 13.07 -7.56
C THR A 137 9.77 12.60 -8.65
N VAL A 138 8.71 11.92 -8.23
CA VAL A 138 7.63 11.42 -9.11
C VAL A 138 6.35 12.19 -8.82
N PRO A 139 5.57 12.61 -9.85
CA PRO A 139 4.31 13.32 -9.68
C PRO A 139 3.33 12.55 -8.78
N ARG A 140 2.65 13.29 -7.88
CA ARG A 140 1.64 12.76 -6.95
C ARG A 140 0.57 11.91 -7.63
N ARG A 141 0.17 12.30 -8.84
CA ARG A 141 -0.82 11.56 -9.63
C ARG A 141 -0.38 10.13 -9.95
N ILE A 142 0.91 9.90 -10.26
CA ILE A 142 1.42 8.56 -10.57
C ILE A 142 1.41 7.70 -9.30
N LEU A 143 1.84 8.27 -8.16
CA LEU A 143 1.80 7.59 -6.87
C LEU A 143 0.37 7.19 -6.50
N ALA A 144 -0.59 8.12 -6.60
CA ALA A 144 -2.00 7.85 -6.32
C ALA A 144 -2.62 6.78 -7.24
N ILE A 145 -2.25 6.74 -8.52
CA ILE A 145 -2.71 5.70 -9.44
C ILE A 145 -2.12 4.34 -9.06
N LEU A 146 -0.83 4.26 -8.74
CA LEU A 146 -0.17 3.01 -8.33
C LEU A 146 -0.75 2.48 -7.01
N GLU A 147 -0.91 3.35 -6.01
CA GLU A 147 -1.54 2.99 -4.73
C GLU A 147 -2.97 2.51 -4.93
N GLY A 148 -3.79 3.30 -5.64
CA GLY A 148 -5.20 2.99 -5.89
C GLY A 148 -5.42 1.71 -6.69
N GLU A 149 -4.54 1.41 -7.65
CA GLU A 149 -4.56 0.18 -8.44
C GLU A 149 -4.40 -1.07 -7.53
N SER A 150 -3.42 -1.07 -6.63
CA SER A 150 -3.11 -2.25 -5.80
C SER A 150 -4.19 -2.56 -4.77
N LEU A 151 -4.91 -1.56 -4.27
CA LEU A 151 -6.00 -1.75 -3.30
C LEU A 151 -7.10 -2.69 -3.79
N LEU A 152 -7.47 -2.56 -5.06
CA LEU A 152 -8.58 -3.29 -5.65
C LEU A 152 -8.12 -4.47 -6.49
N ASN A 153 -6.89 -4.42 -7.03
CA ASN A 153 -6.32 -5.52 -7.82
C ASN A 153 -6.22 -6.82 -7.02
N ASP A 154 -5.75 -6.78 -5.78
CA ASP A 154 -5.59 -7.98 -4.95
C ASP A 154 -6.93 -8.65 -4.68
N ALA A 155 -7.97 -7.85 -4.44
CA ALA A 155 -9.34 -8.32 -4.28
C ALA A 155 -9.87 -9.01 -5.54
N THR A 156 -9.70 -8.37 -6.71
CA THR A 156 -10.12 -8.95 -7.99
C THR A 156 -9.38 -10.25 -8.26
N ALA A 157 -8.06 -10.25 -8.10
CA ALA A 157 -7.20 -11.39 -8.36
C ALA A 157 -7.52 -12.59 -7.44
N LEU A 158 -7.66 -12.37 -6.13
CA LEU A 158 -7.99 -13.44 -5.18
C LEU A 158 -9.40 -13.99 -5.38
N THR A 159 -10.33 -13.18 -5.88
CA THR A 159 -11.67 -13.66 -6.24
C THR A 159 -11.63 -14.56 -7.48
N ILE A 160 -10.89 -14.14 -8.53
CA ILE A 160 -10.67 -14.98 -9.73
C ILE A 160 -9.95 -16.28 -9.33
N TYR A 161 -8.92 -16.20 -8.48
CA TYR A 161 -8.20 -17.35 -7.94
C TYR A 161 -9.16 -18.34 -7.27
N SER A 162 -10.01 -17.86 -6.35
CA SER A 162 -10.92 -18.72 -5.58
C SER A 162 -11.93 -19.42 -6.48
N ILE A 163 -12.50 -18.71 -7.47
CA ILE A 163 -13.44 -19.28 -8.44
C ILE A 163 -12.73 -20.32 -9.32
N ALA A 164 -11.53 -20.00 -9.82
CA ALA A 164 -10.76 -20.89 -10.68
C ALA A 164 -10.31 -22.15 -9.93
N LEU A 165 -9.88 -22.01 -8.67
CA LEU A 165 -9.50 -23.13 -7.82
C LEU A 165 -10.69 -24.03 -7.48
N ALA A 166 -11.84 -23.46 -7.09
CA ALA A 166 -13.06 -24.22 -6.84
C ALA A 166 -13.51 -25.02 -8.07
N THR A 167 -13.39 -24.43 -9.25
CA THR A 167 -13.65 -25.11 -10.53
C THR A 167 -12.62 -26.23 -10.77
N ALA A 168 -11.34 -26.00 -10.48
CA ALA A 168 -10.28 -27.01 -10.63
C ALA A 168 -10.53 -28.24 -9.75
N MET A 169 -11.08 -28.05 -8.55
CA MET A 169 -11.35 -29.12 -7.57
C MET A 169 -12.63 -29.93 -7.86
N GLY A 170 -13.25 -29.76 -9.03
CA GLY A 170 -14.43 -30.54 -9.45
C GLY A 170 -15.74 -29.75 -9.48
N GLY A 171 -15.70 -28.43 -9.24
CA GLY A 171 -16.83 -27.56 -9.48
C GLY A 171 -17.17 -27.41 -10.97
N GLN A 172 -18.45 -27.24 -11.29
CA GLN A 172 -18.86 -26.86 -12.66
C GLN A 172 -18.64 -25.36 -12.87
N PHE A 173 -18.01 -24.98 -13.97
CA PHE A 173 -17.86 -23.58 -14.34
C PHE A 173 -19.17 -23.04 -14.91
N SER A 174 -19.70 -21.99 -14.28
CA SER A 174 -20.81 -21.19 -14.81
C SER A 174 -20.43 -19.72 -14.74
N GLY A 175 -20.39 -19.06 -15.91
CA GLY A 175 -20.04 -17.63 -15.99
C GLY A 175 -20.98 -16.75 -15.17
N THR A 176 -22.28 -17.08 -15.13
CA THR A 176 -23.27 -16.37 -14.31
C THR A 176 -22.98 -16.55 -12.82
N THR A 177 -22.65 -17.77 -12.39
CA THR A 177 -22.29 -18.04 -10.99
C THR A 177 -21.00 -17.30 -10.61
N ALA A 178 -20.02 -17.22 -11.51
CA ALA A 178 -18.80 -16.47 -11.29
C ALA A 178 -19.06 -14.97 -11.09
N VAL A 179 -19.92 -14.36 -11.93
CA VAL A 179 -20.29 -12.93 -11.80
C VAL A 179 -21.06 -12.68 -10.50
N ILE A 180 -22.02 -13.54 -10.14
CA ILE A 180 -22.78 -13.42 -8.88
C ILE A 180 -21.86 -13.57 -7.67
N THR A 181 -20.95 -14.55 -7.70
CA THR A 181 -19.98 -14.78 -6.62
C THR A 181 -19.05 -13.59 -6.48
N PHE A 182 -18.57 -13.03 -7.59
CA PHE A 182 -17.73 -11.84 -7.59
C PHE A 182 -18.46 -10.62 -7.02
N ALA A 183 -19.69 -10.36 -7.49
CA ALA A 183 -20.51 -9.26 -7.00
C ALA A 183 -20.86 -9.41 -5.52
N GLY A 184 -21.20 -10.64 -5.08
CA GLY A 184 -21.47 -10.96 -3.67
C GLY A 184 -20.24 -10.78 -2.79
N ALA A 185 -19.06 -11.21 -3.25
CA ALA A 185 -17.80 -11.02 -2.54
C ALA A 185 -17.44 -9.53 -2.40
N LEU A 186 -17.65 -8.73 -3.45
CA LEU A 186 -17.41 -7.28 -3.46
C LEU A 186 -18.36 -6.53 -2.54
N LEU A 187 -19.68 -6.73 -2.70
CA LEU A 187 -20.70 -6.04 -1.91
C LEU A 187 -20.68 -6.50 -0.45
N GLY A 188 -20.58 -7.80 -0.21
CA GLY A 188 -20.53 -8.38 1.13
C GLY A 188 -19.26 -8.00 1.88
N GLY A 189 -18.10 -8.10 1.23
CA GLY A 189 -16.83 -7.64 1.80
C GLY A 189 -16.87 -6.14 2.11
N GLY A 190 -17.36 -5.33 1.18
CA GLY A 190 -17.50 -3.88 1.38
C GLY A 190 -18.45 -3.52 2.52
N ALA A 191 -19.60 -4.20 2.65
CA ALA A 191 -20.54 -3.98 3.74
C ALA A 191 -19.92 -4.32 5.10
N ILE A 192 -19.25 -5.47 5.23
CA ILE A 192 -18.57 -5.86 6.47
C ILE A 192 -17.45 -4.88 6.81
N GLY A 193 -16.63 -4.51 5.83
CA GLY A 193 -15.57 -3.53 6.03
C GLY A 193 -16.09 -2.19 6.53
N ALA A 194 -17.21 -1.70 5.97
CA ALA A 194 -17.85 -0.48 6.42
C ALA A 194 -18.43 -0.59 7.84
N VAL A 195 -19.07 -1.72 8.18
CA VAL A 195 -19.61 -1.98 9.53
C VAL A 195 -18.49 -2.04 10.56
N VAL A 196 -17.43 -2.80 10.29
CA VAL A 196 -16.25 -2.88 11.17
C VAL A 196 -15.59 -1.51 11.30
N GLY A 197 -15.42 -0.79 10.18
CA GLY A 197 -14.86 0.55 10.18
C GLY A 197 -15.66 1.52 11.05
N TRP A 198 -16.99 1.53 10.89
CA TRP A 198 -17.90 2.33 11.71
C TRP A 198 -17.81 1.97 13.19
N LEU A 199 -17.82 0.68 13.54
CA LEU A 199 -17.75 0.22 14.92
C LEU A 199 -16.45 0.67 15.60
N ILE A 200 -15.31 0.51 14.91
CA ILE A 200 -14.00 0.92 15.45
C ILE A 200 -13.92 2.44 15.62
N VAL A 201 -14.50 3.23 14.71
CA VAL A 201 -14.61 4.68 14.88
C VAL A 201 -15.38 5.03 16.16
N GLN A 202 -16.53 4.39 16.42
CA GLN A 202 -17.29 4.62 17.66
C GLN A 202 -16.52 4.23 18.92
N ILE A 203 -15.76 3.13 18.87
CA ILE A 203 -14.92 2.68 19.99
C ILE A 203 -13.80 3.69 20.24
N ARG A 204 -13.06 4.10 19.19
CA ARG A 204 -11.92 5.02 19.30
C ARG A 204 -12.30 6.40 19.79
N MET A 205 -13.46 6.93 19.39
CA MET A 205 -13.95 8.22 19.89
C MET A 205 -14.19 8.24 21.41
N ARG A 206 -14.22 7.09 22.08
CA ARG A 206 -14.41 6.96 23.54
C ARG A 206 -13.11 6.60 24.28
N LEU A 207 -11.99 6.47 23.58
CA LEU A 207 -10.70 6.09 24.14
C LEU A 207 -9.77 7.30 24.13
N ASN A 208 -9.02 7.47 25.21
CA ASN A 208 -8.00 8.51 25.36
C ASN A 208 -6.61 7.92 25.66
N ASP A 209 -6.46 6.59 25.61
CA ASP A 209 -5.23 5.87 25.93
C ASP A 209 -4.51 5.44 24.63
N THR A 210 -3.34 6.03 24.39
CA THR A 210 -2.55 5.84 23.17
C THR A 210 -2.14 4.37 22.94
N PRO A 211 -1.55 3.64 23.91
CA PRO A 211 -1.31 2.19 23.78
C PRO A 211 -2.53 1.38 23.35
N VAL A 212 -3.70 1.63 23.95
CA VAL A 212 -4.94 0.91 23.62
C VAL A 212 -5.40 1.26 22.21
N GLU A 213 -5.36 2.54 21.82
CA GLU A 213 -5.67 2.98 20.46
C GLU A 213 -4.78 2.30 19.42
N ILE A 214 -3.47 2.22 19.66
CA ILE A 214 -2.55 1.54 18.74
C ILE A 214 -2.87 0.04 18.66
N THR A 215 -3.13 -0.60 19.79
CA THR A 215 -3.50 -2.02 19.85
C THR A 215 -4.76 -2.31 19.05
N ILE A 216 -5.80 -1.49 19.21
CA ILE A 216 -7.01 -1.60 18.39
C ILE A 216 -6.69 -1.41 16.91
N SER A 217 -5.74 -0.52 16.56
CA SER A 217 -5.35 -0.31 15.17
C SER A 217 -4.80 -1.58 14.56
N LEU A 218 -3.94 -2.26 15.30
CA LEU A 218 -3.31 -3.50 14.88
C LEU A 218 -4.33 -4.63 14.76
N LEU A 219 -5.38 -4.64 15.59
CA LEU A 219 -6.44 -5.66 15.56
C LEU A 219 -7.52 -5.43 14.50
N THR A 220 -7.80 -4.17 14.12
CA THR A 220 -8.79 -3.82 13.08
C THR A 220 -8.69 -4.63 11.78
N PRO A 221 -7.51 -4.78 11.13
CA PRO A 221 -7.41 -5.57 9.90
C PRO A 221 -7.88 -7.02 10.08
N TYR A 222 -7.50 -7.66 11.18
CA TYR A 222 -7.89 -9.04 11.48
C TYR A 222 -9.38 -9.15 11.76
N ALA A 223 -9.96 -8.17 12.47
CA ALA A 223 -11.40 -8.13 12.75
C ALA A 223 -12.21 -8.04 11.45
N ALA A 224 -11.79 -7.20 10.50
CA ALA A 224 -12.44 -7.09 9.19
C ALA A 224 -12.27 -8.37 8.36
N TYR A 225 -11.03 -8.86 8.24
CA TYR A 225 -10.67 -10.03 7.44
C TYR A 225 -11.37 -11.31 7.91
N LEU A 226 -11.26 -11.63 9.21
CA LEU A 226 -11.83 -12.85 9.78
C LEU A 226 -13.37 -12.84 9.76
N SER A 227 -14.00 -11.69 10.02
CA SER A 227 -15.47 -11.58 10.00
C SER A 227 -16.02 -11.84 8.61
N ALA A 228 -15.36 -11.30 7.58
CA ALA A 228 -15.73 -11.51 6.18
C ALA A 228 -15.50 -12.95 5.71
N ASN A 229 -14.34 -13.54 6.02
CA ASN A 229 -14.06 -14.93 5.66
C ASN A 229 -15.04 -15.92 6.30
N ARG A 230 -15.45 -15.69 7.56
CA ARG A 230 -16.46 -16.53 8.24
C ARG A 230 -17.84 -16.46 7.58
N LEU A 231 -18.17 -15.33 6.96
CA LEU A 231 -19.42 -15.12 6.23
C LEU A 231 -19.31 -15.52 4.75
N GLY A 232 -18.18 -16.08 4.32
CA GLY A 232 -17.95 -16.53 2.95
C GLY A 232 -17.82 -15.40 1.93
N VAL A 233 -17.52 -14.18 2.37
CA VAL A 233 -17.30 -13.01 1.50
C VAL A 233 -15.82 -12.59 1.55
N SER A 234 -15.40 -11.63 0.71
CA SER A 234 -13.99 -11.30 0.56
C SER A 234 -13.42 -10.54 1.78
N GLY A 235 -12.58 -11.21 2.57
CA GLY A 235 -11.83 -10.59 3.68
C GLY A 235 -10.87 -9.50 3.24
N VAL A 236 -10.32 -9.60 2.02
CA VAL A 236 -9.44 -8.60 1.42
C VAL A 236 -10.19 -7.28 1.22
N ILE A 237 -11.37 -7.34 0.61
CA ILE A 237 -12.21 -6.15 0.36
C ILE A 237 -12.69 -5.56 1.68
N ALA A 238 -13.10 -6.39 2.63
CA ALA A 238 -13.49 -5.93 3.96
C ALA A 238 -12.37 -5.16 4.66
N THR A 239 -11.14 -5.65 4.57
CA THR A 239 -9.96 -5.03 5.20
C THR A 239 -9.60 -3.70 4.54
N VAL A 240 -9.62 -3.65 3.20
CA VAL A 240 -9.37 -2.41 2.44
C VAL A 240 -10.44 -1.36 2.73
N VAL A 241 -11.71 -1.75 2.72
CA VAL A 241 -12.83 -0.83 2.99
C VAL A 241 -12.81 -0.34 4.44
N ALA A 242 -12.47 -1.19 5.40
CA ALA A 242 -12.26 -0.76 6.79
C ALA A 242 -11.11 0.27 6.88
N GLY A 243 -9.98 0.02 6.21
CA GLY A 243 -8.87 0.97 6.13
C GLY A 243 -9.30 2.32 5.54
N LEU A 244 -9.94 2.30 4.36
CA LEU A 244 -10.46 3.50 3.69
C LEU A 244 -11.47 4.28 4.54
N TYR A 245 -12.31 3.58 5.30
CA TYR A 245 -13.27 4.19 6.21
C TYR A 245 -12.55 4.88 7.36
N LEU A 246 -11.64 4.18 8.06
CA LEU A 246 -10.91 4.77 9.19
C LEU A 246 -9.98 5.92 8.76
N GLY A 247 -9.35 5.84 7.59
CA GLY A 247 -8.47 6.88 7.07
C GLY A 247 -9.16 8.24 6.97
N GLN A 248 -10.43 8.26 6.58
CA GLN A 248 -11.26 9.49 6.48
C GLN A 248 -11.52 10.16 7.82
N TYR A 249 -11.61 9.38 8.90
CA TYR A 249 -11.92 9.87 10.23
C TYR A 249 -10.69 9.99 11.13
N SER A 250 -9.49 9.66 10.62
CA SER A 250 -8.23 9.64 11.38
C SER A 250 -7.92 10.94 12.12
N SER A 251 -8.25 12.08 11.52
CA SER A 251 -8.06 13.43 12.10
C SER A 251 -8.99 13.73 13.28
N ARG A 252 -10.16 13.07 13.34
CA ARG A 252 -11.17 13.24 14.38
C ARG A 252 -11.07 12.22 15.51
N ILE A 253 -10.58 11.02 15.21
CA ILE A 253 -10.63 9.87 16.13
C ILE A 253 -9.29 9.57 16.82
N MET A 254 -8.19 10.18 16.36
CA MET A 254 -6.86 9.94 16.92
C MET A 254 -6.34 11.19 17.60
N SER A 255 -5.67 11.02 18.75
CA SER A 255 -4.81 12.05 19.33
C SER A 255 -3.52 12.23 18.51
N ALA A 256 -2.83 13.36 18.67
CA ALA A 256 -1.55 13.60 18.00
C ALA A 256 -0.49 12.54 18.37
N ASP A 257 -0.43 12.17 19.64
CA ASP A 257 0.46 11.11 20.12
C ASP A 257 0.16 9.75 19.50
N ALA A 258 -1.13 9.39 19.38
CA ALA A 258 -1.53 8.16 18.72
C ALA A 258 -1.22 8.17 17.23
N ARG A 259 -1.30 9.31 16.54
CA ARG A 259 -0.91 9.43 15.12
C ARG A 259 0.59 9.27 14.92
N LEU A 260 1.41 9.97 15.73
CA LEU A 260 2.87 9.93 15.59
C LEU A 260 3.42 8.55 15.98
N THR A 261 3.02 8.05 17.14
CA THR A 261 3.46 6.73 17.63
C THR A 261 2.89 5.62 16.78
N GLY A 262 1.60 5.70 16.41
CA GLY A 262 0.93 4.73 15.55
C GLY A 262 1.60 4.62 14.18
N ARG A 263 1.98 5.75 13.56
CA ARG A 263 2.72 5.74 12.28
C ARG A 263 4.05 4.99 12.41
N ALA A 264 4.82 5.27 13.47
CA ALA A 264 6.09 4.57 13.70
C ALA A 264 5.90 3.06 13.89
N VAL A 265 4.88 2.64 14.65
CA VAL A 265 4.54 1.22 14.85
C VAL A 265 4.15 0.55 13.54
N TRP A 266 3.32 1.20 12.73
CA TRP A 266 2.92 0.69 11.41
C TRP A 266 4.08 0.60 10.42
N ASP A 267 4.98 1.57 10.42
CA ASP A 267 6.18 1.56 9.58
C ASP A 267 7.08 0.36 9.95
N ILE A 268 7.30 0.12 11.25
CA ILE A 268 8.07 -1.03 11.75
C ILE A 268 7.37 -2.35 11.40
N LEU A 269 6.06 -2.45 11.64
CA LEU A 269 5.29 -3.65 11.35
C LEU A 269 5.32 -3.99 9.85
N THR A 270 5.04 -3.00 9.00
CA THR A 270 5.06 -3.15 7.54
C THR A 270 6.45 -3.56 7.07
N PHE A 271 7.50 -2.95 7.64
CA PHE A 271 8.88 -3.31 7.36
C PHE A 271 9.19 -4.78 7.75
N LEU A 272 8.77 -5.22 8.93
CA LEU A 272 8.98 -6.60 9.40
C LEU A 272 8.19 -7.61 8.56
N LEU A 273 6.92 -7.36 8.28
CA LEU A 273 6.05 -8.22 7.48
C LEU A 273 6.59 -8.36 6.05
N ASN A 274 6.93 -7.24 5.39
CA ASN A 274 7.52 -7.29 4.06
C ASN A 274 8.87 -8.02 4.09
N GLY A 275 9.72 -7.73 5.07
CA GLY A 275 11.02 -8.34 5.18
C GLY A 275 10.95 -9.86 5.38
N PHE A 276 10.01 -10.30 6.22
CA PHE A 276 9.67 -11.70 6.42
C PHE A 276 9.22 -12.37 5.11
N VAL A 277 8.32 -11.75 4.34
CA VAL A 277 7.86 -12.35 3.08
C VAL A 277 9.00 -12.48 2.08
N PHE A 278 9.80 -11.43 1.87
CA PHE A 278 10.87 -11.46 0.87
C PHE A 278 11.97 -12.46 1.21
N ILE A 279 12.31 -12.64 2.49
CA ILE A 279 13.31 -13.64 2.89
C ILE A 279 12.77 -15.06 2.73
N VAL A 280 11.51 -15.32 3.13
CA VAL A 280 10.84 -16.63 2.93
C VAL A 280 10.78 -16.98 1.45
N MET A 281 10.38 -16.02 0.62
CA MET A 281 10.36 -16.17 -0.82
C MET A 281 11.72 -16.58 -1.38
N GLY A 282 12.79 -15.94 -0.93
CA GLY A 282 14.15 -16.27 -1.34
C GLY A 282 14.57 -17.67 -0.91
N LEU A 283 14.25 -18.06 0.33
CA LEU A 283 14.55 -19.39 0.88
C LEU A 283 13.83 -20.52 0.14
N GLU A 284 12.64 -20.24 -0.41
CA GLU A 284 11.81 -21.24 -1.06
C GLU A 284 12.25 -21.56 -2.50
N VAL A 285 12.96 -20.65 -3.17
CA VAL A 285 13.44 -20.84 -4.56
C VAL A 285 14.31 -22.10 -4.72
N PRO A 286 15.40 -22.30 -3.94
CA PRO A 286 16.27 -23.46 -4.14
C PRO A 286 15.56 -24.77 -3.79
N VAL A 287 14.67 -24.74 -2.80
CA VAL A 287 13.92 -25.91 -2.34
C VAL A 287 12.99 -26.43 -3.44
N LEU A 288 12.24 -25.53 -4.08
CA LEU A 288 11.32 -25.88 -5.17
C LEU A 288 12.04 -26.28 -6.46
N LEU A 289 13.16 -25.62 -6.78
CA LEU A 289 13.97 -26.02 -7.95
C LEU A 289 14.64 -27.39 -7.74
N GLY A 290 14.97 -27.73 -6.50
CA GLY A 290 15.53 -29.03 -6.13
C GLY A 290 14.50 -30.16 -6.03
N SER A 291 13.19 -29.85 -5.94
CA SER A 291 12.13 -30.86 -5.80
C SER A 291 11.69 -31.48 -7.13
N VAL A 292 12.15 -30.96 -8.26
CA VAL A 292 11.82 -31.45 -9.61
C VAL A 292 13.08 -31.75 -10.41
N ALA A 293 12.94 -32.59 -11.45
CA ALA A 293 14.06 -32.86 -12.36
C ALA A 293 14.59 -31.56 -13.00
N SER A 294 15.92 -31.40 -13.08
CA SER A 294 16.55 -30.17 -13.55
C SER A 294 16.09 -29.73 -14.95
N SER A 295 15.82 -30.68 -15.85
CA SER A 295 15.28 -30.39 -17.20
C SER A 295 13.88 -29.78 -17.15
N LEU A 296 13.03 -30.25 -16.23
CA LEU A 296 11.69 -29.70 -16.01
C LEU A 296 11.78 -28.32 -15.34
N ALA A 297 12.66 -28.15 -14.36
CA ALA A 297 12.91 -26.86 -13.71
C ALA A 297 13.30 -25.79 -14.74
N ILE A 298 14.30 -26.07 -15.59
CA ILE A 298 14.75 -25.15 -16.63
C ILE A 298 13.61 -24.77 -17.57
N ARG A 299 12.79 -25.76 -17.98
CA ARG A 299 11.63 -25.51 -18.84
C ARG A 299 10.61 -24.61 -18.16
N LEU A 300 10.26 -24.87 -16.89
CA LEU A 300 9.29 -24.07 -16.14
C LEU A 300 9.78 -22.64 -15.89
N VAL A 301 11.09 -22.47 -15.61
CA VAL A 301 11.72 -21.14 -15.54
C VAL A 301 11.61 -20.42 -16.89
N GLY A 302 11.88 -21.10 -17.99
CA GLY A 302 11.69 -20.55 -19.34
C GLY A 302 10.25 -20.10 -19.59
N ILE A 303 9.26 -20.90 -19.18
CA ILE A 303 7.83 -20.52 -19.24
C ILE A 303 7.55 -19.31 -18.36
N GLY A 304 8.11 -19.24 -17.15
CA GLY A 304 7.99 -18.09 -16.25
C GLY A 304 8.53 -16.79 -16.86
N LEU A 305 9.64 -16.86 -17.61
CA LEU A 305 10.17 -15.70 -18.34
C LEU A 305 9.24 -15.25 -19.48
N VAL A 306 8.63 -16.20 -20.20
CA VAL A 306 7.62 -15.89 -21.23
C VAL A 306 6.39 -15.25 -20.60
N VAL A 307 5.91 -15.79 -19.47
CA VAL A 307 4.81 -15.20 -18.71
C VAL A 307 5.18 -13.78 -18.27
N CYS A 308 6.40 -13.55 -17.77
CA CYS A 308 6.84 -12.21 -17.41
C CYS A 308 6.80 -11.23 -18.59
N LEU A 309 7.25 -11.66 -19.78
CA LEU A 309 7.17 -10.84 -20.99
C LEU A 309 5.72 -10.50 -21.32
N VAL A 310 4.81 -11.48 -21.25
CA VAL A 310 3.38 -11.29 -21.48
C VAL A 310 2.80 -10.27 -20.50
N LEU A 311 3.13 -10.34 -19.20
CA LEU A 311 2.67 -9.38 -18.21
C LEU A 311 3.11 -7.96 -18.53
N VAL A 312 4.37 -7.77 -18.91
CA VAL A 312 4.93 -6.46 -19.27
C VAL A 312 4.23 -5.92 -20.51
N LEU A 313 4.03 -6.75 -21.54
CA LEU A 313 3.38 -6.35 -22.78
C LEU A 313 1.90 -6.01 -22.59
N VAL A 314 1.14 -6.87 -21.90
CA VAL A 314 -0.28 -6.64 -21.61
C VAL A 314 -0.46 -5.34 -20.83
N ARG A 315 0.36 -5.13 -19.79
CA ARG A 315 0.32 -3.89 -19.00
C ARG A 315 0.67 -2.68 -19.84
N ALA A 316 1.74 -2.72 -20.63
CA ALA A 316 2.15 -1.61 -21.48
C ALA A 316 1.09 -1.26 -22.53
N LEU A 317 0.46 -2.26 -23.16
CA LEU A 317 -0.58 -2.06 -24.15
C LEU A 317 -1.87 -1.50 -23.53
N PHE A 318 -2.28 -2.04 -22.38
CA PHE A 318 -3.48 -1.57 -21.68
C PHE A 318 -3.31 -0.13 -21.19
N ILE A 319 -2.17 0.19 -20.57
CA ILE A 319 -1.91 1.55 -20.09
C ILE A 319 -1.77 2.51 -21.27
N ALA A 320 -1.18 2.08 -22.40
CA ALA A 320 -1.18 2.89 -23.62
C ALA A 320 -2.61 3.25 -24.04
N GLY A 321 -3.52 2.27 -24.04
CA GLY A 321 -4.94 2.51 -24.29
C GLY A 321 -5.54 3.56 -23.35
N THR A 322 -5.32 3.42 -22.04
CA THR A 322 -5.90 4.34 -21.05
C THR A 322 -5.30 5.76 -21.07
N VAL A 323 -4.00 5.90 -21.35
CA VAL A 323 -3.27 7.18 -21.32
C VAL A 323 -3.42 7.93 -22.63
N PHE A 324 -3.39 7.24 -23.78
CA PHE A 324 -3.44 7.88 -25.09
C PHE A 324 -4.86 8.03 -25.67
N ALA A 325 -5.85 7.22 -25.26
CA ALA A 325 -7.23 7.41 -25.73
C ALA A 325 -7.83 8.78 -25.37
N PRO A 326 -7.65 9.34 -24.15
CA PRO A 326 -8.12 10.68 -23.83
C PRO A 326 -7.41 11.79 -24.61
N TRP A 327 -6.15 11.61 -24.99
CA TRP A 327 -5.40 12.57 -25.83
C TRP A 327 -6.04 12.73 -27.21
N LEU A 328 -6.56 11.64 -27.78
CA LEU A 328 -7.24 11.66 -29.08
C LEU A 328 -8.53 12.51 -29.07
N ILE A 329 -9.15 12.64 -27.89
CA ILE A 329 -10.43 13.31 -27.66
C ILE A 329 -10.24 14.74 -27.13
N ARG A 330 -9.25 14.98 -26.26
CA ARG A 330 -8.96 16.28 -25.64
C ARG A 330 -7.59 16.79 -26.08
N ARG A 331 -7.56 17.57 -27.17
CA ARG A 331 -6.36 18.28 -27.64
C ARG A 331 -5.95 19.33 -26.60
N GLY A 332 -4.74 19.21 -26.06
CA GLY A 332 -4.17 20.17 -25.10
C GLY A 332 -3.17 19.60 -24.09
N GLN A 333 -3.04 18.28 -23.98
CA GLN A 333 -2.09 17.64 -23.07
C GLN A 333 -0.68 17.55 -23.69
N ASN A 334 0.35 17.81 -22.88
CA ASN A 334 1.74 17.69 -23.29
C ASN A 334 2.11 16.22 -23.55
N MET A 335 2.39 15.88 -24.82
CA MET A 335 2.72 14.50 -25.26
C MET A 335 3.88 13.89 -24.48
N ARG A 336 4.86 14.71 -24.08
CA ARG A 336 6.02 14.25 -23.31
C ARG A 336 5.61 13.76 -21.92
N SER A 337 4.71 14.48 -21.23
CA SER A 337 4.22 14.11 -19.90
C SER A 337 3.40 12.82 -19.94
N LEU A 338 2.59 12.63 -21.00
CA LEU A 338 1.85 11.39 -21.24
C LEU A 338 2.76 10.19 -21.50
N PHE A 339 3.78 10.35 -22.34
CA PHE A 339 4.73 9.29 -22.63
C PHE A 339 5.52 8.87 -21.38
N VAL A 340 5.99 9.84 -20.59
CA VAL A 340 6.68 9.57 -19.32
C VAL A 340 5.76 8.83 -18.34
N SER A 341 4.51 9.29 -18.19
CA SER A 341 3.53 8.64 -17.32
C SER A 341 3.23 7.21 -17.75
N TRP A 342 2.98 7.00 -19.05
CA TRP A 342 2.77 5.67 -19.63
C TRP A 342 3.94 4.74 -19.32
N LEU A 343 5.16 5.20 -19.55
CA LEU A 343 6.35 4.36 -19.44
C LEU A 343 6.65 4.01 -17.97
N VAL A 344 6.49 4.96 -17.04
CA VAL A 344 6.63 4.71 -15.60
C VAL A 344 5.53 3.77 -15.08
N LEU A 345 4.26 4.02 -15.38
CA LEU A 345 3.14 3.20 -14.93
C LEU A 345 3.21 1.76 -15.48
N SER A 346 3.63 1.61 -16.73
CA SER A 346 3.82 0.30 -17.39
C SER A 346 4.98 -0.49 -16.79
N TRP A 347 6.06 0.20 -16.41
CA TRP A 347 7.25 -0.46 -15.87
C TRP A 347 7.17 -0.73 -14.36
N ALA A 348 6.30 -0.03 -13.64
CA ALA A 348 6.12 -0.15 -12.18
C ALA A 348 5.31 -1.40 -11.74
N GLY A 349 4.95 -2.31 -12.66
CA GLY A 349 4.12 -3.48 -12.39
C GLY A 349 4.86 -4.68 -11.77
N MET A 350 5.58 -4.47 -10.66
CA MET A 350 6.27 -5.54 -9.92
C MET A 350 5.27 -6.53 -9.33
N ARG A 351 5.62 -7.81 -9.19
CA ARG A 351 4.79 -8.80 -8.47
C ARG A 351 5.37 -9.05 -7.09
N GLY A 352 4.54 -9.42 -6.13
CA GLY A 352 4.98 -9.42 -4.74
C GLY A 352 4.24 -10.37 -3.83
N VAL A 353 4.04 -9.92 -2.59
CA VAL A 353 3.64 -10.74 -1.43
C VAL A 353 2.35 -11.52 -1.67
N VAL A 354 1.33 -10.88 -2.25
CA VAL A 354 0.01 -11.48 -2.46
C VAL A 354 0.06 -12.63 -3.46
N SER A 355 0.84 -12.48 -4.54
CA SER A 355 1.07 -13.54 -5.52
C SER A 355 1.76 -14.75 -4.88
N LEU A 356 2.73 -14.53 -3.99
CA LEU A 356 3.37 -15.64 -3.28
C LEU A 356 2.38 -16.35 -2.36
N ALA A 357 1.64 -15.62 -1.53
CA ALA A 357 0.66 -16.19 -0.62
C ALA A 357 -0.35 -17.08 -1.38
N ALA A 358 -0.90 -16.57 -2.49
CA ALA A 358 -1.83 -17.31 -3.34
C ALA A 358 -1.22 -18.56 -4.00
N ALA A 359 0.07 -18.50 -4.37
CA ALA A 359 0.79 -19.65 -4.90
C ALA A 359 1.00 -20.73 -3.84
N LEU A 360 1.36 -20.34 -2.61
CA LEU A 360 1.61 -21.28 -1.51
C LEU A 360 0.33 -21.97 -1.02
N ALA A 361 -0.81 -21.27 -1.05
CA ALA A 361 -2.12 -21.83 -0.71
C ALA A 361 -2.65 -22.88 -1.68
N LEU A 362 -1.95 -23.15 -2.79
CA LEU A 362 -2.34 -24.22 -3.69
C LEU A 362 -2.38 -25.56 -2.93
N PRO A 363 -3.50 -26.29 -2.96
CA PRO A 363 -3.64 -27.59 -2.30
C PRO A 363 -2.54 -28.55 -2.73
N VAL A 364 -2.02 -29.32 -1.77
CA VAL A 364 -0.97 -30.33 -2.03
C VAL A 364 -1.46 -31.41 -2.99
N ALA A 365 -2.74 -31.79 -2.88
CA ALA A 365 -3.39 -32.72 -3.80
C ALA A 365 -4.27 -31.96 -4.80
N MET A 366 -3.82 -31.87 -6.05
CA MET A 366 -4.57 -31.26 -7.15
C MET A 366 -5.01 -32.34 -8.15
N PRO A 367 -6.26 -32.32 -8.62
CA PRO A 367 -6.73 -33.29 -9.62
C PRO A 367 -6.01 -33.08 -10.96
N GLY A 368 -5.25 -34.08 -11.37
CA GLY A 368 -4.47 -34.10 -12.61
C GLY A 368 -3.28 -35.04 -12.49
N SER A 369 -2.87 -35.70 -13.58
CA SER A 369 -1.75 -36.67 -13.61
C SER A 369 -0.36 -36.01 -13.58
N PHE A 370 -0.27 -34.71 -13.27
CA PHE A 370 0.94 -33.90 -13.40
C PHE A 370 1.27 -33.18 -12.08
N HIS A 371 2.56 -32.87 -11.86
CA HIS A 371 3.12 -31.98 -10.84
C HIS A 371 2.63 -30.53 -11.03
N GLY A 372 1.31 -30.34 -11.01
CA GLY A 372 0.66 -29.07 -11.30
C GLY A 372 1.04 -28.02 -10.28
N ARG A 373 1.05 -28.38 -8.98
CA ARG A 373 1.42 -27.45 -7.91
C ARG A 373 2.85 -26.94 -8.07
N GLU A 374 3.83 -27.83 -8.24
CA GLU A 374 5.23 -27.46 -8.42
C GLU A 374 5.44 -26.61 -9.67
N ALA A 375 4.74 -26.93 -10.77
CA ALA A 375 4.80 -26.14 -12.00
C ALA A 375 4.24 -24.73 -11.80
N LEU A 376 3.08 -24.58 -11.15
CA LEU A 376 2.50 -23.27 -10.85
C LEU A 376 3.40 -22.47 -9.91
N LEU A 377 3.96 -23.10 -8.87
CA LEU A 377 4.88 -22.48 -7.92
C LEU A 377 6.15 -21.98 -8.59
N ILE A 378 6.85 -22.82 -9.37
CA ILE A 378 8.10 -22.45 -10.05
C ILE A 378 7.86 -21.32 -11.05
N VAL A 379 6.78 -21.38 -11.83
CA VAL A 379 6.44 -20.31 -12.79
C VAL A 379 6.13 -19.01 -12.05
N THR A 380 5.32 -19.06 -11.00
CA THR A 380 4.97 -17.87 -10.20
C THR A 380 6.21 -17.25 -9.57
N LEU A 381 7.04 -18.06 -8.93
CA LEU A 381 8.25 -17.62 -8.27
C LEU A 381 9.25 -17.03 -9.26
N THR A 382 9.40 -17.65 -10.44
CA THR A 382 10.21 -17.09 -11.53
C THR A 382 9.72 -15.71 -11.91
N VAL A 383 8.41 -15.51 -12.06
CA VAL A 383 7.84 -14.20 -12.39
C VAL A 383 8.09 -13.20 -11.26
N ILE A 384 7.83 -13.56 -10.01
CA ILE A 384 8.02 -12.65 -8.87
C ILE A 384 9.48 -12.24 -8.76
N VAL A 385 10.41 -13.20 -8.75
CA VAL A 385 11.85 -12.95 -8.68
C VAL A 385 12.30 -12.08 -9.86
N PHE A 386 11.91 -12.43 -11.08
CA PHE A 386 12.33 -11.68 -12.26
C PHE A 386 11.74 -10.26 -12.27
N THR A 387 10.45 -10.08 -11.96
CA THR A 387 9.84 -8.74 -11.94
C THR A 387 10.43 -7.87 -10.84
N LEU A 388 10.63 -8.39 -9.63
CA LEU A 388 11.27 -7.65 -8.53
C LEU A 388 12.72 -7.28 -8.84
N LEU A 389 13.53 -8.22 -9.36
CA LEU A 389 14.93 -7.95 -9.68
C LEU A 389 15.06 -7.05 -10.90
N ALA A 390 14.41 -7.40 -12.01
CA ALA A 390 14.52 -6.65 -13.26
C ALA A 390 13.87 -5.27 -13.13
N GLN A 391 12.57 -5.19 -12.78
CA GLN A 391 11.88 -3.90 -12.70
C GLN A 391 12.34 -3.09 -11.48
N GLY A 392 12.54 -3.72 -10.32
CA GLY A 392 12.98 -3.01 -9.12
C GLY A 392 14.37 -2.38 -9.23
N LEU A 393 15.32 -3.00 -9.96
CA LEU A 393 16.65 -2.41 -10.20
C LEU A 393 16.67 -1.41 -11.36
N THR A 394 15.75 -1.51 -12.31
CA THR A 394 15.74 -0.65 -13.51
C THR A 394 14.84 0.57 -13.36
N LEU A 395 13.74 0.49 -12.61
CA LEU A 395 12.78 1.58 -12.37
C LEU A 395 13.44 2.86 -11.82
N PRO A 396 14.37 2.81 -10.82
CA PRO A 396 15.05 4.02 -10.35
C PRO A 396 15.89 4.71 -11.43
N ARG A 397 16.56 3.92 -12.28
CA ARG A 397 17.37 4.44 -13.39
C ARG A 397 16.47 5.09 -14.44
N LEU A 398 15.34 4.47 -14.72
CA LEU A 398 14.33 4.94 -15.67
C LEU A 398 13.75 6.30 -15.24
N ILE A 399 13.31 6.42 -13.98
CA ILE A 399 12.76 7.66 -13.44
C ILE A 399 13.80 8.79 -13.48
N ARG A 400 15.06 8.50 -13.11
CA ARG A 400 16.14 9.50 -13.15
C ARG A 400 16.45 9.97 -14.57
N HIS A 401 16.38 9.07 -15.55
CA HIS A 401 16.64 9.40 -16.95
C HIS A 401 15.53 10.26 -17.55
N LEU A 402 14.27 10.02 -17.17
CA LEU A 402 13.10 10.73 -17.70
C LEU A 402 12.84 12.10 -17.05
N ARG A 403 13.52 12.45 -15.95
CA ARG A 403 13.34 13.72 -15.19
C ARG A 403 11.88 14.00 -14.83
N VAL A 404 11.18 13.00 -14.30
CA VAL A 404 9.72 12.96 -14.09
C VAL A 404 9.19 14.06 -13.14
N GLY A 405 10.02 14.69 -12.29
CA GLY A 405 9.57 15.59 -11.22
C GLY A 405 9.93 17.07 -11.35
N ALA A 406 10.13 17.60 -12.56
CA ALA A 406 10.48 19.02 -12.75
C ALA A 406 9.27 19.98 -12.88
N ASP A 407 8.03 19.48 -12.86
CA ASP A 407 6.85 20.27 -13.19
C ASP A 407 6.15 20.83 -11.92
N VAL A 408 6.53 22.07 -11.58
CA VAL A 408 5.81 23.27 -11.04
C VAL A 408 4.46 23.15 -10.27
N GLU A 409 3.63 22.11 -10.42
CA GLU A 409 2.27 22.09 -9.85
C GLU A 409 2.20 21.80 -8.34
N THR A 410 3.21 21.12 -7.76
CA THR A 410 3.14 20.64 -6.36
C THR A 410 3.41 21.74 -5.32
N HIS A 411 4.19 22.77 -5.68
CA HIS A 411 4.54 23.88 -4.77
C HIS A 411 3.43 24.91 -4.64
N ASP A 412 2.61 25.10 -5.68
CA ASP A 412 1.54 26.10 -5.70
C ASP A 412 0.37 25.69 -4.78
N ASP A 413 0.04 24.41 -4.75
CA ASP A 413 -1.03 23.87 -3.88
C ASP A 413 -0.67 23.88 -2.39
N GLU A 414 0.60 23.60 -2.05
CA GLU A 414 1.06 23.66 -0.66
C GLU A 414 1.11 25.10 -0.14
N THR A 415 1.56 26.03 -0.98
CA THR A 415 1.62 27.46 -0.64
C THR A 415 0.22 28.02 -0.40
N ARG A 416 -0.74 27.70 -1.29
CA ARG A 416 -2.16 28.07 -1.10
C ARG A 416 -2.78 27.45 0.15
N ALA A 417 -2.48 26.20 0.45
CA ALA A 417 -2.94 25.53 1.67
C ALA A 417 -2.42 26.24 2.93
N ARG A 418 -1.12 26.57 2.96
CA ARG A 418 -0.48 27.27 4.08
C ARG A 418 -1.08 28.65 4.31
N GLN A 419 -1.36 29.42 3.24
CA GLN A 419 -2.02 30.72 3.35
C GLN A 419 -3.39 30.60 4.02
N ARG A 420 -4.21 29.63 3.60
CA ARG A 420 -5.53 29.42 4.19
C ARG A 420 -5.51 28.93 5.64
N LEU A 421 -4.50 28.15 6.02
CA LEU A 421 -4.29 27.79 7.43
C LEU A 421 -4.00 29.03 8.28
N VAL A 422 -3.13 29.92 7.81
CA VAL A 422 -2.84 31.18 8.50
C VAL A 422 -4.09 32.06 8.59
N GLU A 423 -4.89 32.15 7.53
CA GLU A 423 -6.17 32.88 7.54
C GLU A 423 -7.15 32.29 8.55
N ALA A 424 -7.26 30.96 8.62
CA ALA A 424 -8.13 30.29 9.59
C ALA A 424 -7.66 30.51 11.03
N ALA A 425 -6.35 30.39 11.30
CA ALA A 425 -5.75 30.62 12.61
C ALA A 425 -5.94 32.08 13.06
N THR A 426 -5.66 33.05 12.19
CA THR A 426 -5.83 34.48 12.50
C THR A 426 -7.30 34.83 12.74
N LYS A 427 -8.22 34.31 11.93
CA LYS A 427 -9.67 34.48 12.15
C LYS A 427 -10.14 33.86 13.46
N ARG A 428 -9.55 32.74 13.89
CA ARG A 428 -9.86 32.15 15.19
C ARG A 428 -9.32 32.99 16.35
N LEU A 429 -8.10 33.51 16.23
CA LEU A 429 -7.52 34.43 17.21
C LEU A 429 -8.39 35.70 17.37
N ASP A 430 -8.96 36.23 16.28
CA ASP A 430 -9.92 37.33 16.32
C ASP A 430 -11.16 37.03 17.16
N GLN A 431 -11.68 35.80 17.07
CA GLN A 431 -12.85 35.36 17.83
C GLN A 431 -12.53 35.13 19.32
N LEU A 432 -11.27 34.79 19.64
CA LEU A 432 -10.81 34.55 21.01
C LEU A 432 -10.43 35.84 21.74
N TYR A 433 -10.06 36.89 21.00
CA TYR A 433 -9.73 38.21 21.53
C TYR A 433 -10.77 38.81 22.49
N PRO A 434 -12.09 38.76 22.19
CA PRO A 434 -13.12 39.21 23.14
C PRO A 434 -13.42 38.21 24.27
N VAL A 435 -13.05 36.92 24.13
CA VAL A 435 -13.33 35.87 25.13
C VAL A 435 -12.26 35.85 26.23
N TRP A 436 -10.99 36.11 25.88
CA TRP A 436 -9.86 36.12 26.81
C TRP A 436 -9.10 37.47 26.81
N PRO A 437 -9.73 38.55 27.29
CA PRO A 437 -9.15 39.89 27.26
C PRO A 437 -7.88 40.06 28.12
N GLN A 438 -7.65 39.17 29.10
CA GLN A 438 -6.44 39.19 29.94
C GLN A 438 -5.21 38.59 29.23
N HIS A 439 -5.41 37.88 28.11
CA HIS A 439 -4.36 37.17 27.37
C HIS A 439 -4.03 37.83 26.02
N GLN A 440 -4.37 39.11 25.85
CA GLN A 440 -4.07 39.86 24.63
C GLN A 440 -2.58 39.83 24.21
N PRO A 441 -1.60 39.92 25.13
CA PRO A 441 -0.18 39.83 24.76
C PRO A 441 0.17 38.49 24.08
N LEU A 442 -0.41 37.39 24.57
CA LEU A 442 -0.22 36.05 23.98
C LEU A 442 -0.92 35.93 22.62
N LEU A 443 -2.15 36.43 22.51
CA LEU A 443 -2.91 36.40 21.26
C LEU A 443 -2.20 37.22 20.17
N ASP A 444 -1.62 38.37 20.53
CA ASP A 444 -0.84 39.20 19.63
C ASP A 444 0.49 38.54 19.24
N GLN A 445 1.17 37.86 20.18
CA GLN A 445 2.38 37.09 19.89
C GLN A 445 2.09 35.91 18.95
N LEU A 446 0.99 35.19 19.15
CA LEU A 446 0.56 34.11 18.27
C LEU A 446 0.20 34.65 16.88
N ARG A 447 -0.56 35.75 16.81
CA ARG A 447 -0.89 36.42 15.55
C ARG A 447 0.37 36.82 14.79
N GLU A 448 1.34 37.41 15.47
CA GLU A 448 2.60 37.82 14.85
C GLU A 448 3.40 36.60 14.39
N MET A 449 3.46 35.53 15.17
CA MET A 449 4.09 34.27 14.77
C MET A 449 3.47 33.69 13.48
N TYR A 450 2.13 33.63 13.39
CA TYR A 450 1.44 33.12 12.20
C TYR A 450 1.63 34.05 10.99
N ARG A 451 1.62 35.36 11.19
CA ARG A 451 1.90 36.36 10.15
C ARG A 451 3.33 36.23 9.64
N HIS A 452 4.31 36.13 10.52
CA HIS A 452 5.71 35.94 10.18
C HIS A 452 5.97 34.61 9.45
N ARG A 453 5.22 33.56 9.80
CA ARG A 453 5.24 32.24 9.11
C ARG A 453 4.65 32.32 7.69
N SER A 454 3.69 33.22 7.45
CA SER A 454 3.11 33.46 6.11
C SER A 454 4.02 34.26 5.19
N GLU A 455 4.85 35.16 5.75
CA GLU A 455 5.74 36.04 5.00
C GLU A 455 7.08 35.35 4.63
N HIS A 456 7.44 34.22 5.26
CA HIS A 456 8.74 33.53 5.09
C HIS A 456 8.62 32.06 4.65
N VAL A 457 7.88 31.78 3.58
CA VAL A 457 7.61 30.40 3.12
C VAL A 457 8.80 29.71 2.43
N ASP A 458 9.96 30.37 2.24
CA ASP A 458 11.09 29.76 1.49
C ASP A 458 12.35 29.42 2.30
N HIS A 459 12.39 29.64 3.62
CA HIS A 459 13.57 29.26 4.42
C HIS A 459 13.23 28.87 5.86
N GLN A 460 13.07 27.57 6.13
CA GLN A 460 13.14 27.05 7.50
C GLN A 460 14.60 26.78 7.90
N SER A 461 15.10 27.53 8.89
CA SER A 461 15.72 27.00 10.12
C SER A 461 16.32 28.12 10.99
N ARG A 462 16.10 28.02 12.30
CA ARG A 462 16.61 28.85 13.43
C ARG A 462 15.68 30.04 13.73
N GLN A 463 15.23 30.29 14.96
CA GLN A 463 15.91 30.12 16.25
C GLN A 463 14.85 30.09 17.37
N ALA A 464 15.05 29.23 18.37
CA ALA A 464 14.31 29.27 19.63
C ALA A 464 15.05 30.19 20.61
N SER A 465 14.30 31.07 21.27
CA SER A 465 14.75 31.76 22.48
C SER A 465 13.56 31.87 23.42
N ALA A 466 13.70 31.22 24.58
CA ALA A 466 12.74 31.18 25.66
C ALA A 466 13.19 32.11 26.79
N THR A 467 12.24 32.78 27.46
CA THR A 467 12.35 33.18 28.87
C THR A 467 10.98 33.38 29.51
N SER A 468 10.78 32.69 30.65
CA SER A 468 9.94 32.97 31.86
C SER A 468 8.41 33.21 31.65
N GLU A 469 7.45 32.62 32.38
CA GLU A 469 7.36 32.21 33.79
C GLU A 469 6.34 31.05 34.02
N ASP A 470 6.48 30.36 35.15
CA ASP A 470 6.07 28.97 35.42
C ASP A 470 4.73 28.82 36.19
N ARG A 471 3.71 29.63 35.89
CA ARG A 471 2.34 29.43 36.42
C ARG A 471 1.20 29.47 35.39
N ASP A 472 1.48 29.89 34.15
CA ASP A 472 0.47 30.01 33.09
C ASP A 472 0.46 28.83 32.10
N LEU A 473 1.23 27.77 32.35
CA LEU A 473 1.48 26.66 31.41
C LEU A 473 0.26 25.79 31.11
N ILE A 474 -0.75 25.72 31.99
CA ILE A 474 -1.96 24.92 31.75
C ILE A 474 -2.93 25.70 30.83
N GLU A 475 -3.16 26.98 31.12
CA GLU A 475 -4.04 27.85 30.32
C GLU A 475 -3.42 28.13 28.94
N HIS A 476 -2.11 28.39 28.85
CA HIS A 476 -1.40 28.52 27.56
C HIS A 476 -1.49 27.25 26.70
N ARG A 477 -1.45 26.06 27.34
CA ARG A 477 -1.59 24.78 26.63
C ARG A 477 -3.00 24.61 26.08
N GLU A 478 -4.01 24.96 26.87
CA GLU A 478 -5.41 24.81 26.49
C GLU A 478 -5.83 25.78 25.38
N ILE A 479 -5.35 27.04 25.46
CA ILE A 479 -5.53 28.05 24.40
C ILE A 479 -4.94 27.55 23.09
N ARG A 480 -3.69 27.08 23.11
CA ARG A 480 -2.98 26.67 21.89
C ARG A 480 -3.48 25.33 21.34
N ARG A 481 -3.89 24.37 22.18
CA ARG A 481 -4.63 23.16 21.75
C ARG A 481 -5.95 23.53 21.07
N THR A 482 -6.66 24.53 21.58
CA THR A 482 -7.91 25.02 20.95
C THR A 482 -7.64 25.64 19.57
N VAL A 483 -6.54 26.39 19.42
CA VAL A 483 -6.10 26.93 18.12
C VAL A 483 -5.72 25.81 17.16
N ILE A 484 -4.89 24.86 17.57
CA ILE A 484 -4.51 23.68 16.76
C ILE A 484 -5.74 22.86 16.35
N GLY A 485 -6.70 22.70 17.26
CA GLY A 485 -7.98 22.04 16.96
C GLY A 485 -8.75 22.76 15.85
N SER A 486 -8.79 24.09 15.88
CA SER A 486 -9.42 24.90 14.82
C SER A 486 -8.68 24.85 13.48
N GLU A 487 -7.34 24.82 13.50
CA GLU A 487 -6.52 24.63 12.31
C GLU A 487 -6.79 23.26 11.69
N ARG A 488 -6.92 22.21 12.53
CA ARG A 488 -7.26 20.87 12.08
C ARG A 488 -8.67 20.79 11.47
N GLU A 489 -9.66 21.46 12.06
CA GLU A 489 -11.00 21.55 11.47
C GLU A 489 -11.00 22.28 10.12
N ALA A 490 -10.24 23.37 10.01
CA ALA A 490 -10.08 24.11 8.75
C ALA A 490 -9.38 23.26 7.69
N LEU A 491 -8.31 22.57 8.07
CA LEU A 491 -7.57 21.64 7.21
C LEU A 491 -8.47 20.53 6.67
N VAL A 492 -9.29 19.92 7.54
CA VAL A 492 -10.28 18.90 7.13
C VAL A 492 -11.33 19.50 6.20
N ARG A 493 -11.79 20.73 6.45
CA ARG A 493 -12.77 21.41 5.58
C ARG A 493 -12.20 21.69 4.19
N LEU A 494 -10.99 22.23 4.11
CA LEU A 494 -10.28 22.46 2.84
C LEU A 494 -10.08 21.16 2.06
N HIS A 495 -9.84 20.05 2.76
CA HIS A 495 -9.74 18.74 2.15
C HIS A 495 -11.10 18.25 1.61
N LEU A 496 -12.19 18.44 2.36
CA LEU A 496 -13.55 18.10 1.93
C LEU A 496 -14.00 18.95 0.73
N GLU A 497 -13.62 20.23 0.68
CA GLU A 497 -13.92 21.16 -0.42
C GLU A 497 -13.05 20.88 -1.65
N GLY A 498 -11.79 20.48 -1.46
CA GLY A 498 -10.89 20.02 -2.53
C GLY A 498 -9.74 20.87 -2.89
N GLU A 499 -9.52 21.81 -2.01
CA GLU A 499 -8.54 22.85 -2.16
C GLU A 499 -7.15 22.28 -1.86
N ILE A 500 -7.08 21.17 -1.11
CA ILE A 500 -5.83 20.51 -0.73
C ILE A 500 -5.86 19.00 -1.02
N SER A 501 -4.70 18.51 -1.48
CA SER A 501 -4.45 17.08 -1.67
C SER A 501 -4.22 16.35 -0.34
N ASP A 502 -4.35 15.04 -0.35
CA ASP A 502 -4.27 14.20 0.85
C ASP A 502 -2.90 14.16 1.50
N GLU A 503 -1.86 14.27 0.67
CA GLU A 503 -0.49 14.34 1.15
C GLU A 503 -0.26 15.68 1.88
N VAL A 504 -0.84 16.77 1.37
CA VAL A 504 -0.81 18.09 2.02
C VAL A 504 -1.57 18.04 3.35
N LEU A 505 -2.75 17.43 3.38
CA LEU A 505 -3.48 17.14 4.63
C LEU A 505 -2.58 16.40 5.61
N ARG A 506 -1.98 15.27 5.21
CA ARG A 506 -1.12 14.45 6.09
C ARG A 506 0.13 15.17 6.59
N ASN A 507 0.78 15.94 5.72
CA ASN A 507 2.00 16.67 6.07
C ASN A 507 1.71 17.80 7.05
N LEU A 508 0.64 18.57 6.80
CA LEU A 508 0.21 19.66 7.67
C LEU A 508 -0.36 19.11 8.99
N GLU A 509 -1.11 18.02 8.98
CA GLU A 509 -1.51 17.31 10.22
C GLU A 509 -0.30 16.86 11.02
N ARG A 510 0.72 16.29 10.36
CA ARG A 510 1.96 15.89 11.04
C ARG A 510 2.68 17.09 11.65
N GLU A 511 2.68 18.25 10.99
CA GLU A 511 3.28 19.47 11.52
C GLU A 511 2.51 19.95 12.78
N LEU A 512 1.18 19.95 12.72
CA LEU A 512 0.31 20.25 13.86
C LEU A 512 0.51 19.25 15.01
N ASP A 513 0.66 17.95 14.71
CA ASP A 513 0.90 16.90 15.71
C ASP A 513 2.27 17.08 16.41
N LEU A 514 3.31 17.45 15.66
CA LEU A 514 4.62 17.74 16.21
C LEU A 514 4.61 19.03 17.06
N GLU A 515 3.80 20.01 16.66
CA GLU A 515 3.61 21.23 17.44
C GLU A 515 2.87 20.95 18.76
N GLU A 516 1.84 20.10 18.72
CA GLU A 516 1.11 19.61 19.89
C GLU A 516 2.03 18.79 20.82
N GLN A 517 2.89 17.91 20.30
CA GLN A 517 3.86 17.17 21.12
C GLN A 517 4.90 18.05 21.81
N ARG A 518 5.39 19.10 21.13
CA ARG A 518 6.35 20.06 21.73
C ARG A 518 5.74 20.83 22.89
N MET A 519 4.42 20.84 23.02
CA MET A 519 3.74 21.47 24.13
C MET A 519 3.59 20.55 25.33
N ASP A 520 3.46 19.25 25.09
CA ASP A 520 3.27 18.23 26.13
C ASP A 520 4.58 17.69 26.70
N ALA A 521 5.68 17.81 25.94
CA ALA A 521 7.06 17.65 26.41
C ALA A 521 7.51 18.86 27.27
#